data_AF-A0A3B3ZYD8-F1
#
_entry.id   AF-A0A3B3ZYD8-F1
#
_cell.length_a   1.000
_cell.length_b   1.000
_cell.length_c   1.000
_cell.angle_alpha   90.00
_cell.angle_beta   90.00
_cell.angle_gamma   90.00
#
_symmetry.space_group_name_H-M   'P 1'
#
loop_
_entity.id
_entity.type
_entity.pdbx_description
1 polymer ?
#
loop_
_entity_poly.entity_id
_entity_poly.type
_entity_poly.pdbx_seq_one_letter_code
_entity_poly.pdbx_strand_id
1 'polypeptide(L)'
;MHLHQVLTGAVNPGDCCYSVGSVNDIPFTAYGSGCDVVILASDFECVQIIPGAQNGNIQVGCVECSHQLGRIAASYGNTVCIFEPLLTNPNKRHKLNYQWQKTGQFFLDAITYNLAWDPQGTTAVSMFTHCYTKTTQIT
;
A
#
# COMPACT_ATOMS: atom_id res chain seq x y z
N MET A 1 27.32 6.47 -23.51
CA MET A 1 26.04 7.04 -23.04
C MET A 1 26.12 7.11 -21.52
N HIS A 2 26.03 8.30 -20.92
CA HIS A 2 25.91 8.44 -19.47
C HIS A 2 24.46 8.13 -19.11
N LEU A 3 24.24 7.00 -18.45
CA LEU A 3 22.91 6.58 -18.02
C LEU A 3 22.47 7.59 -16.94
N HIS A 4 21.59 8.52 -17.31
CA HIS A 4 20.86 9.27 -16.31
C HIS A 4 20.07 8.23 -15.52
N GLN A 5 20.37 8.08 -14.24
CA GLN A 5 19.63 7.18 -13.39
C GLN A 5 18.21 7.74 -13.29
N VAL A 6 17.29 7.17 -14.06
CA VAL A 6 15.87 7.45 -13.91
C VAL A 6 15.49 6.82 -12.57
N LEU A 7 15.24 7.64 -11.56
CA LEU A 7 14.58 7.20 -10.33
C LEU A 7 13.14 6.86 -10.71
N THR A 8 12.93 5.66 -11.24
CA THR A 8 11.59 5.06 -11.34
C THR A 8 11.08 4.89 -9.92
N GLY A 9 10.26 5.82 -9.43
CA GLY A 9 9.81 5.79 -8.04
C GLY A 9 9.30 7.11 -7.48
N ALA A 10 8.94 8.10 -8.31
CA ALA A 10 8.23 9.27 -7.81
C ALA A 10 6.85 8.84 -7.32
N VAL A 11 6.43 9.37 -6.17
CA VAL A 11 5.07 9.16 -5.66
C VAL A 11 4.06 9.75 -6.66
N ASN A 12 2.95 9.04 -6.84
CA ASN A 12 1.83 9.54 -7.64
C ASN A 12 1.36 10.91 -7.11
N PRO A 13 0.91 11.81 -8.01
CA PRO A 13 0.34 13.07 -7.58
C PRO A 13 -1.01 12.85 -6.90
N GLY A 14 -1.28 13.65 -5.88
CA GLY A 14 -2.54 13.62 -5.13
C GLY A 14 -2.33 13.42 -3.64
N ASP A 15 -3.41 13.60 -2.90
CA ASP A 15 -3.45 13.32 -1.46
C ASP A 15 -3.55 11.80 -1.24
N CYS A 16 -3.04 11.31 -0.10
CA CYS A 16 -3.14 9.89 0.29
C CYS A 16 -2.44 8.88 -0.65
N CYS A 17 -1.50 9.32 -1.49
CA CYS A 17 -0.71 8.42 -2.35
C CYS A 17 0.44 7.71 -1.62
N TYR A 18 0.63 7.99 -0.32
CA TYR A 18 1.57 7.30 0.56
C TYR A 18 0.99 7.14 1.96
N SER A 19 1.49 6.17 2.70
CA SER A 19 1.18 5.98 4.12
C SER A 19 2.34 5.31 4.86
N VAL A 20 2.44 5.59 6.16
CA VAL A 20 3.38 4.94 7.07
C VAL A 20 2.62 3.91 7.89
N GLY A 21 3.14 2.69 7.95
CA GLY A 21 2.62 1.62 8.80
C GLY A 21 3.71 1.02 9.67
N SER A 22 3.36 -0.02 10.42
CA SER A 22 4.35 -0.76 11.21
C SER A 22 4.01 -2.24 11.31
N VAL A 23 5.05 -3.08 11.36
CA VAL A 23 4.95 -4.50 11.69
C VAL A 23 5.82 -4.73 12.92
N ASN A 24 5.23 -5.18 14.03
CA ASN A 24 5.96 -5.39 15.30
C ASN A 24 6.79 -4.14 15.71
N ASP A 25 6.16 -2.96 15.67
CA ASP A 25 6.78 -1.65 15.96
C ASP A 25 7.94 -1.24 15.03
N ILE A 26 8.20 -1.98 13.95
CA ILE A 26 9.17 -1.59 12.92
C ILE A 26 8.42 -0.80 11.84
N PRO A 27 8.72 0.51 11.65
CA PRO A 27 7.99 1.33 10.70
C PRO A 27 8.44 1.09 9.26
N PHE A 28 7.48 1.19 8.35
CA PHE A 28 7.70 1.14 6.90
C PHE A 28 6.86 2.22 6.22
N THR A 29 7.27 2.63 5.02
CA THR A 29 6.50 3.54 4.16
C THR A 29 6.03 2.78 2.94
N ALA A 30 4.76 2.91 2.55
CA ALA A 30 4.27 2.42 1.26
C ALA A 30 3.69 3.57 0.46
N TYR A 31 3.89 3.57 -0.86
CA TYR A 31 3.37 4.60 -1.75
C TYR A 31 3.09 4.07 -3.15
N GLY A 32 2.17 4.73 -3.86
CA GLY A 32 1.87 4.44 -5.25
C GLY A 32 2.87 5.11 -6.20
N SER A 33 3.41 4.37 -7.16
CA SER A 33 4.27 4.86 -8.24
C SER A 33 3.76 4.32 -9.57
N GLY A 34 3.03 5.14 -10.33
CA GLY A 34 2.23 4.67 -11.46
C GLY A 34 1.20 3.63 -10.98
N CYS A 35 1.27 2.42 -11.53
CA CYS A 35 0.43 1.30 -11.12
C CYS A 35 1.06 0.40 -10.05
N ASP A 36 2.30 0.67 -9.64
CA ASP A 36 3.00 -0.16 -8.65
C ASP A 36 2.82 0.40 -7.24
N VAL A 37 2.85 -0.48 -6.24
CA VAL A 37 3.00 -0.09 -4.83
C VAL A 37 4.45 -0.35 -4.42
N VAL A 38 5.15 0.71 -4.04
CA VAL A 38 6.55 0.66 -3.57
C VAL A 38 6.56 0.70 -2.06
N ILE A 39 7.34 -0.17 -1.44
CA ILE A 39 7.47 -0.29 0.01
C ILE A 39 8.93 -0.03 0.39
N LEU A 40 9.13 0.90 1.31
CA LEU A 40 10.42 1.33 1.82
C LEU A 40 10.57 0.97 3.29
N ALA A 41 11.78 0.58 3.68
CA ALA A 41 12.18 0.52 5.08
C ALA A 41 12.32 1.94 5.68
N SER A 42 12.53 2.02 6.99
CA SER A 42 12.62 3.29 7.73
C SER A 42 13.82 4.16 7.32
N ASP A 43 14.82 3.58 6.67
CA ASP A 43 15.98 4.25 6.07
C ASP A 43 15.78 4.62 4.59
N PHE A 44 14.54 4.48 4.10
CA PHE A 44 14.14 4.72 2.71
C PHE A 44 14.76 3.75 1.68
N GLU A 45 15.38 2.64 2.10
CA GLU A 45 15.73 1.56 1.16
C GLU A 45 14.45 0.88 0.64
N CYS A 46 14.37 0.66 -0.67
CA CYS A 46 13.26 -0.07 -1.28
C CYS A 46 13.34 -1.56 -0.94
N VAL A 47 12.37 -2.05 -0.17
CA VAL A 47 12.31 -3.45 0.25
C VAL A 47 11.47 -4.32 -0.68
N GLN A 48 10.47 -3.74 -1.33
CA GLN A 48 9.60 -4.46 -2.25
C GLN A 48 8.90 -3.50 -3.22
N ILE A 49 8.71 -3.95 -4.45
CA ILE A 49 7.78 -3.36 -5.42
C ILE A 49 6.71 -4.41 -5.70
N ILE A 50 5.46 -4.07 -5.46
CA ILE A 50 4.31 -4.89 -5.84
C ILE A 50 3.84 -4.43 -7.22
N PRO A 51 3.96 -5.27 -8.26
CA PRO A 51 3.67 -4.86 -9.62
C PRO A 51 2.17 -4.68 -9.86
N GLY A 52 1.79 -3.56 -10.49
CA GLY A 52 0.43 -3.23 -10.88
C GLY A 52 -0.14 -4.10 -12.00
N ALA A 53 0.70 -4.88 -12.68
CA ALA A 53 0.28 -5.79 -13.76
C ALA A 53 -0.82 -6.76 -13.33
N GLN A 54 -0.79 -7.21 -12.08
CA GLN A 54 -1.83 -8.09 -11.51
C GLN A 54 -3.14 -7.36 -11.17
N ASN A 55 -3.13 -6.03 -11.22
CA ASN A 55 -4.27 -5.15 -10.95
C ASN A 55 -4.65 -4.33 -12.21
N GLY A 56 -4.38 -4.89 -13.40
CA GLY A 56 -4.78 -4.32 -14.69
C GLY A 56 -3.95 -3.12 -15.16
N ASN A 57 -2.78 -2.88 -14.55
CA ASN A 57 -1.96 -1.67 -14.78
C ASN A 57 -2.73 -0.36 -14.52
N ILE A 58 -3.74 -0.41 -13.66
CA ILE A 58 -4.46 0.77 -13.23
C ILE A 58 -3.56 1.55 -12.27
N GLN A 59 -3.50 2.88 -12.42
CA GLN A 59 -2.72 3.72 -11.52
C GLN A 59 -3.23 3.56 -10.07
N VAL A 60 -2.30 3.49 -9.11
CA VAL A 60 -2.62 3.48 -7.69
C VAL A 60 -3.18 4.85 -7.30
N GLY A 61 -4.44 4.88 -6.84
CA GLY A 61 -5.14 6.11 -6.46
C GLY A 61 -4.80 6.57 -5.05
N CYS A 62 -4.84 5.66 -4.09
CA CYS A 62 -4.44 5.91 -2.71
C CYS A 62 -3.87 4.65 -2.06
N VAL A 63 -3.04 4.85 -1.03
CA VAL A 63 -2.39 3.81 -0.25
C VAL A 63 -2.57 4.13 1.22
N GLU A 64 -2.98 3.15 2.01
CA GLU A 64 -3.09 3.31 3.46
C GLU A 64 -2.62 2.06 4.22
N CYS A 65 -1.83 2.30 5.27
CA CYS A 65 -1.09 1.27 5.99
C CYS A 65 -1.59 1.16 7.43
N SER A 66 -1.79 -0.06 7.92
CA SER A 66 -2.19 -0.26 9.31
C SER A 66 -0.97 -0.18 10.25
N HIS A 67 -1.18 0.38 11.43
CA HIS A 67 -0.13 0.55 12.43
C HIS A 67 0.13 -0.71 13.27
N GLN A 68 -0.88 -1.57 13.46
CA GLN A 68 -0.72 -2.76 14.31
C GLN A 68 -0.29 -4.01 13.53
N LEU A 69 -0.98 -4.30 12.43
CA LEU A 69 -0.76 -5.52 11.63
C LEU A 69 0.11 -5.29 10.39
N GLY A 70 0.47 -4.03 10.11
CA GLY A 70 1.24 -3.63 8.93
C GLY A 70 0.60 -4.01 7.61
N ARG A 71 -0.73 -4.08 7.54
CA ARG A 71 -1.47 -4.31 6.30
C ARG A 71 -1.38 -3.10 5.40
N ILE A 72 -1.47 -3.29 4.10
CA ILE A 72 -1.55 -2.21 3.11
C ILE A 72 -2.86 -2.37 2.35
N ALA A 73 -3.67 -1.32 2.32
CA ALA A 73 -4.78 -1.17 1.40
C ALA A 73 -4.35 -0.23 0.26
N ALA A 74 -4.52 -0.65 -1.00
CA ALA A 74 -4.24 0.19 -2.15
C ALA A 74 -5.41 0.19 -3.14
N SER A 75 -5.81 1.38 -3.60
CA SER A 75 -6.88 1.52 -4.60
C SER A 75 -6.33 1.51 -6.03
N TYR A 76 -7.05 0.79 -6.89
CA TYR A 76 -6.83 0.68 -8.33
C TYR A 76 -8.18 1.00 -8.99
N GLY A 77 -8.45 2.28 -9.25
CA GLY A 77 -9.77 2.74 -9.69
C GLY A 77 -10.84 2.48 -8.62
N ASN A 78 -11.81 1.62 -8.92
CA ASN A 78 -12.87 1.21 -7.99
C ASN A 78 -12.57 -0.11 -7.26
N THR A 79 -11.39 -0.70 -7.47
CA THR A 79 -10.97 -1.92 -6.77
C THR A 79 -10.00 -1.56 -5.65
N VAL A 80 -10.15 -2.15 -4.48
CA VAL A 80 -9.16 -2.03 -3.39
C VAL A 80 -8.55 -3.40 -3.15
N CYS A 81 -7.22 -3.46 -3.16
CA CYS A 81 -6.45 -4.65 -2.84
C CYS A 81 -5.87 -4.54 -1.44
N ILE A 82 -5.93 -5.64 -0.69
CA ILE A 82 -5.35 -5.78 0.64
C ILE A 82 -4.10 -6.65 0.54
N PHE A 83 -3.00 -6.15 1.10
CA PHE A 83 -1.73 -6.85 1.19
C PHE A 83 -1.32 -7.02 2.64
N GLU A 84 -0.94 -8.25 3.02
CA GLU A 84 -0.48 -8.56 4.37
C GLU A 84 1.01 -8.88 4.38
N PRO A 85 1.74 -8.48 5.45
CA PRO A 85 3.15 -8.78 5.60
C PRO A 85 3.34 -10.25 6.00
N LEU A 86 4.11 -10.98 5.19
CA LEU A 86 4.55 -12.33 5.47
C LEU A 86 6.03 -12.32 5.83
N LEU A 87 6.38 -13.04 6.90
CA LEU A 87 7.74 -13.14 7.37
C LEU A 87 8.61 -13.79 6.28
N THR A 88 9.72 -13.15 5.96
CA THR A 88 10.72 -13.67 5.01
C THR A 88 12.06 -13.87 5.70
N ASN A 89 13.02 -14.46 4.96
CA ASN A 89 14.35 -14.65 5.49
C ASN A 89 14.95 -13.31 5.95
N PRO A 90 15.64 -13.28 7.11
CA PRO A 90 16.20 -12.05 7.64
C PRO A 90 17.09 -11.35 6.62
N ASN A 91 16.73 -10.11 6.27
CA ASN A 91 17.54 -9.29 5.41
C ASN A 91 18.61 -8.62 6.28
N LYS A 92 19.89 -8.81 5.95
CA LYS A 92 20.99 -8.29 6.80
C LYS A 92 21.13 -6.75 6.72
N ARG A 93 20.46 -6.09 5.77
CA ARG A 93 20.58 -4.66 5.52
C ARG A 93 19.61 -3.81 6.34
N HIS A 94 18.34 -4.22 6.41
CA HIS A 94 17.29 -3.52 7.15
C HIS A 94 16.56 -4.49 8.09
N LYS A 95 16.03 -3.98 9.22
CA LYS A 95 15.32 -4.80 10.22
C LYS A 95 13.96 -5.34 9.73
N LEU A 96 13.48 -4.87 8.58
CA LEU A 96 12.18 -5.22 8.02
C LEU A 96 12.24 -6.56 7.26
N ASN A 97 11.96 -7.66 7.94
CA ASN A 97 12.04 -9.02 7.38
C ASN A 97 10.68 -9.51 6.86
N TYR A 98 9.98 -8.66 6.12
CA TYR A 98 8.63 -8.93 5.64
C TYR A 98 8.52 -8.66 4.14
N GLN A 99 7.64 -9.41 3.49
CA GLN A 99 7.15 -9.09 2.15
C GLN A 99 5.63 -9.09 2.17
N TRP A 100 5.04 -8.11 1.53
CA TRP A 100 3.61 -7.94 1.41
C TRP A 100 3.07 -8.79 0.26
N GLN A 101 2.07 -9.60 0.55
CA GLN A 101 1.36 -10.38 -0.47
C GLN A 101 -0.12 -10.05 -0.47
N LYS A 102 -0.72 -10.08 -1.65
CA LYS A 102 -2.14 -9.82 -1.81
C LYS A 102 -2.93 -10.96 -1.18
N THR A 103 -3.72 -10.65 -0.15
CA THR A 103 -4.56 -11.64 0.54
C THR A 103 -6.04 -11.46 0.21
N GLY A 104 -6.43 -10.27 -0.23
CA GLY A 104 -7.83 -9.97 -0.55
C GLY A 104 -7.98 -8.81 -1.51
N GLN A 105 -9.19 -8.68 -2.04
CA GLN A 105 -9.63 -7.50 -2.76
C GLN A 105 -11.14 -7.37 -2.66
N PHE A 106 -11.64 -6.14 -2.85
CA PHE A 106 -13.07 -5.89 -2.97
C PHE A 106 -13.32 -4.74 -3.95
N PHE A 107 -14.56 -4.66 -4.43
CA PHE A 107 -15.00 -3.67 -5.40
C PHE A 107 -15.88 -2.61 -4.74
N LEU A 108 -15.79 -1.41 -5.28
CA LEU A 108 -16.55 -0.24 -4.87
C LEU A 108 -17.41 0.24 -6.02
N ASP A 109 -18.48 0.94 -5.66
CA ASP A 109 -19.45 1.47 -6.61
C ASP A 109 -18.87 2.69 -7.36
N ALA A 110 -17.76 3.27 -6.87
CA ALA A 110 -17.06 4.40 -7.45
C ALA A 110 -15.54 4.35 -7.19
N ILE A 111 -14.79 5.19 -7.90
CA ILE A 111 -13.35 5.41 -7.66
C ILE A 111 -13.14 5.96 -6.25
N THR A 112 -12.12 5.44 -5.56
CA THR A 112 -11.81 5.83 -4.19
C THR A 112 -10.51 6.61 -4.11
N TYR A 113 -10.57 7.71 -3.35
CA TYR A 113 -9.49 8.68 -3.19
C TYR A 113 -8.85 8.63 -1.80
N ASN A 114 -9.51 8.02 -0.83
CA ASN A 114 -9.00 7.90 0.53
C ASN A 114 -9.50 6.61 1.19
N LEU A 115 -8.58 5.93 1.86
CA LEU A 115 -8.77 4.72 2.65
C LEU A 115 -8.29 5.02 4.07
N ALA A 116 -8.95 4.43 5.06
CA ALA A 116 -8.50 4.47 6.44
C ALA A 116 -8.84 3.15 7.12
N TRP A 117 -7.85 2.48 7.71
CA TRP A 117 -8.10 1.34 8.59
C TRP A 117 -8.92 1.75 9.82
N ASP A 118 -9.65 0.80 10.39
CA ASP A 118 -10.15 0.94 11.75
C ASP A 118 -8.96 1.14 12.73
N PRO A 119 -9.15 1.76 13.91
CA PRO A 119 -8.05 2.04 14.83
C PRO A 119 -7.22 0.81 15.25
N GLN A 120 -7.79 -0.39 15.20
CA GLN A 120 -7.07 -1.63 15.49
C GLN A 120 -6.41 -2.22 14.23
N GLY A 121 -6.74 -1.73 13.03
CA GLY A 121 -6.17 -2.20 11.77
C GLY A 121 -6.49 -3.65 11.44
N THR A 122 -7.55 -4.20 12.03
CA THR A 122 -7.81 -5.64 12.08
C THR A 122 -9.00 -6.09 11.25
N THR A 123 -10.03 -5.27 11.10
CA THR A 123 -11.33 -5.77 10.63
C THR A 123 -11.99 -4.91 9.57
N ALA A 124 -11.68 -3.62 9.47
CA ALA A 124 -12.39 -2.76 8.53
C ALA A 124 -11.50 -1.69 7.90
N VAL A 125 -11.77 -1.40 6.63
CA VAL A 125 -11.29 -0.20 5.94
C VAL A 125 -12.49 0.69 5.68
N SER A 126 -12.44 1.90 6.23
CA SER A 126 -13.33 3.00 5.89
C SER A 126 -12.83 3.67 4.62
N MET A 127 -13.76 3.99 3.73
CA MET A 127 -13.44 4.50 2.41
C MET A 127 -14.23 5.77 2.17
N PHE A 128 -13.55 6.80 1.68
CA PHE A 128 -14.17 8.07 1.35
C PHE A 128 -14.20 8.25 -0.17
N THR A 129 -15.42 8.22 -0.71
CA THR A 129 -15.71 8.65 -2.08
C THR A 129 -16.32 10.04 -2.02
N HIS A 130 -16.37 10.76 -3.16
CA HIS A 130 -16.95 12.12 -3.24
C HIS A 130 -18.39 12.23 -2.71
N CYS A 131 -19.12 11.12 -2.51
CA CYS A 131 -20.54 11.13 -2.20
C CYS A 131 -20.93 10.39 -0.89
N TYR A 132 -20.06 9.55 -0.30
CA TYR A 132 -20.40 8.77 0.90
C TYR A 132 -19.18 8.07 1.53
N THR A 133 -19.29 7.77 2.83
CA THR A 133 -18.41 6.85 3.56
C THR A 133 -18.98 5.44 3.50
N LYS A 134 -18.18 4.45 3.09
CA LYS A 134 -18.53 3.02 3.12
C LYS A 134 -17.49 2.29 3.95
N THR A 135 -17.93 1.44 4.88
CA THR A 135 -17.06 0.57 5.68
C THR A 135 -17.19 -0.84 5.14
N THR A 136 -16.07 -1.44 4.74
CA THR A 136 -16.03 -2.84 4.30
C THR A 136 -15.29 -3.65 5.35
N GLN A 137 -15.91 -4.74 5.81
CA GLN A 137 -15.21 -5.73 6.64
C GLN A 137 -14.35 -6.63 5.76
N ILE A 138 -13.14 -6.89 6.23
CA ILE A 138 -12.19 -7.79 5.58
C ILE A 138 -12.32 -9.13 6.31
N THR A 139 -12.90 -10.11 5.60
CA THR A 139 -13.11 -11.48 6.08
C THR A 139 -11.86 -12.33 5.90
#